data_AF-A0A4V5NW37-F1
#
_entry.id   AF-A0A4V5NW37-F1
#
_cell.length_a   1.000
_cell.length_b   1.000
_cell.length_c   1.000
_cell.angle_alpha   90.00
_cell.angle_beta   90.00
_cell.angle_gamma   90.00
#
_symmetry.space_group_name_H-M   'P 1'
#
loop_
_entity.id
_entity.type
_entity.pdbx_description
1 polymer ?
#
loop_
_entity_poly.entity_id
_entity_poly.type
_entity_poly.pdbx_seq_one_letter_code
_entity_poly.pdbx_strand_id
1 'polypeptide(L)'
;MEILKTTAKSAPIPTIAAFVAYTVLPKLIETDISTNNLIIISILTFLVIFSVLFYGIASKKPQSHASDAISGNEASDLETETGDIFIGDKSSSTGEISNNKITKAKTKKGDIFIGRKR
;
A
#
# COMPACT_ATOMS: atom_id res chain seq x y z
N MET A 1 7.96 -20.86 -16.31
CA MET A 1 8.26 -19.45 -16.69
C MET A 1 7.06 -18.52 -16.47
N GLU A 2 5.82 -19.02 -16.55
CA GLU A 2 4.61 -18.22 -16.27
C GLU A 2 4.54 -17.69 -14.83
N ILE A 3 4.96 -18.48 -13.84
CA ILE A 3 4.97 -18.08 -12.42
C ILE A 3 5.86 -16.84 -12.22
N LEU A 4 7.08 -16.84 -12.77
CA LEU A 4 8.00 -15.69 -12.74
C LEU A 4 7.41 -14.44 -13.39
N LYS A 5 6.67 -14.58 -14.49
CA LYS A 5 5.98 -13.46 -15.14
C LYS A 5 4.88 -12.88 -14.26
N THR A 6 4.10 -13.73 -13.59
CA THR A 6 3.02 -13.31 -12.70
C THR A 6 3.56 -12.65 -11.44
N THR A 7 4.62 -13.21 -10.84
CA THR A 7 5.28 -12.63 -9.65
C THR A 7 6.03 -11.33 -9.99
N ALA A 8 6.66 -11.23 -11.17
CA ALA A 8 7.31 -10.00 -11.62
C ALA A 8 6.33 -8.85 -11.86
N LYS A 9 5.10 -9.14 -12.32
CA LYS A 9 4.03 -8.13 -12.45
C LYS A 9 3.56 -7.59 -11.10
N SER A 10 3.45 -8.45 -10.09
CA SER A 10 2.93 -8.08 -8.78
C SER A 10 4.00 -7.51 -7.84
N ALA A 11 5.25 -7.95 -7.99
CA ALA A 11 6.35 -7.59 -7.11
C ALA A 11 7.68 -7.63 -7.88
N PRO A 12 7.96 -6.63 -8.74
CA PRO A 12 9.10 -6.65 -9.66
C PRO A 12 10.45 -6.68 -8.94
N ILE A 13 10.61 -5.87 -7.88
CA ILE A 13 11.86 -5.74 -7.14
C ILE A 13 12.26 -7.06 -6.43
N PRO A 14 11.41 -7.70 -5.60
CA PRO A 14 11.79 -8.95 -4.95
C PRO A 14 11.95 -10.11 -5.94
N THR A 15 11.23 -10.11 -7.06
CA THR A 15 11.39 -11.13 -8.12
C THR A 15 12.77 -11.02 -8.79
N ILE A 16 13.22 -9.80 -9.11
CA ILE A 16 14.57 -9.57 -9.65
C ILE A 16 15.63 -9.96 -8.63
N ALA A 17 15.47 -9.57 -7.36
CA ALA A 17 16.41 -9.93 -6.30
C ALA A 17 16.54 -11.45 -6.13
N ALA A 18 15.43 -12.19 -6.15
CA ALA A 18 15.43 -13.65 -6.08
C ALA A 18 16.14 -14.31 -7.28
N PHE A 19 15.95 -13.76 -8.48
CA PHE A 19 16.62 -14.26 -9.69
C PHE A 19 18.14 -14.03 -9.66
N VAL A 20 18.57 -12.85 -9.21
CA VAL A 20 19.99 -12.54 -9.00
C VAL A 20 20.59 -13.46 -7.94
N ALA A 21 19.88 -13.66 -6.82
CA ALA A 21 20.30 -14.59 -5.78
C ALA A 21 20.48 -16.02 -6.35
N TYR A 22 19.47 -16.54 -7.06
CA TYR A 22 19.51 -17.88 -7.65
C TYR A 22 20.67 -18.09 -8.65
N THR A 23 21.05 -17.05 -9.40
CA THR A 23 22.12 -17.15 -10.42
C THR A 23 23.52 -16.93 -9.84
N VAL A 24 23.64 -16.14 -8.77
CA VAL A 24 24.93 -15.73 -8.19
C VAL A 24 25.35 -16.59 -7.00
N LEU A 25 24.41 -17.00 -6.13
CA LEU A 25 24.73 -17.83 -4.95
C LEU A 25 25.42 -19.16 -5.27
N PRO A 26 24.96 -19.95 -6.26
CA PRO A 26 25.62 -21.22 -6.59
C PRO A 26 27.08 -21.00 -7.02
N LYS A 27 27.32 -19.94 -7.81
CA LYS A 27 28.67 -19.58 -8.27
C LYS A 27 29.59 -19.14 -7.13
N LEU A 28 29.05 -18.44 -6.13
CA LEU A 28 29.80 -18.03 -4.95
C LEU A 28 30.18 -19.22 -4.06
N ILE A 29 29.33 -20.25 -3.99
CA ILE A 29 29.57 -21.47 -3.17
C ILE A 29 30.64 -22.36 -3.81
N GLU A 30 30.69 -22.43 -5.14
CA GLU A 30 31.67 -23.26 -5.87
C GLU A 30 33.06 -22.61 -5.98
N THR A 31 33.15 -21.29 -5.81
CA THR A 31 34.46 -20.61 -5.73
C THR A 31 35.10 -20.80 -4.37
N ASP A 32 36.36 -21.21 -4.36
CA ASP A 32 37.24 -21.09 -3.20
C ASP A 32 37.53 -19.60 -2.94
N ILE A 33 36.63 -18.95 -2.20
CA ILE A 33 36.76 -17.54 -1.84
C ILE A 33 37.79 -17.45 -0.72
N SER A 34 38.89 -16.73 -0.98
CA SER A 34 39.90 -16.47 0.04
C SER A 34 39.28 -15.76 1.26
N THR A 35 39.79 -16.05 2.45
CA THR A 35 39.28 -15.50 3.72
C THR A 35 39.22 -13.96 3.71
N ASN A 36 40.18 -13.30 3.05
CA ASN A 36 40.18 -11.85 2.88
C ASN A 36 38.98 -11.36 2.07
N ASN A 37 38.63 -12.03 0.97
CA ASN A 37 37.48 -11.67 0.15
C ASN A 37 36.16 -11.89 0.90
N LEU A 38 36.06 -12.94 1.70
CA LEU A 38 34.93 -13.18 2.60
C LEU A 38 34.74 -12.06 3.62
N ILE A 39 35.83 -11.59 4.24
CA ILE A 39 35.80 -10.46 5.19
C ILE A 39 35.31 -9.18 4.49
N ILE A 40 35.83 -8.89 3.28
CA ILE A 40 35.43 -7.73 2.48
C ILE A 40 33.94 -7.78 2.14
N ILE A 41 33.44 -8.94 1.67
CA ILE A 41 32.01 -9.14 1.37
C ILE A 41 31.15 -8.93 2.61
N SER A 42 31.59 -9.43 3.77
CA SER A 42 30.86 -9.30 5.03
C SER A 42 30.76 -7.84 5.48
N ILE A 43 31.84 -7.07 5.39
CA ILE A 43 31.86 -5.63 5.69
C ILE A 43 30.94 -4.85 4.73
N LEU A 44 31.00 -5.15 3.42
CA LEU A 44 30.13 -4.55 2.41
C LEU A 44 28.65 -4.84 2.69
N THR A 45 28.32 -6.09 3.02
CA THR A 45 26.95 -6.49 3.35
C THR A 45 26.44 -5.77 4.59
N PHE A 46 27.29 -5.64 5.62
CA PHE A 46 26.96 -4.87 6.82
C PHE A 46 26.69 -3.38 6.51
N LEU A 47 27.53 -2.74 5.69
CA LEU A 47 27.34 -1.34 5.29
C LEU A 47 26.05 -1.14 4.49
N VAL A 48 25.71 -2.07 3.60
CA VAL A 48 24.46 -2.02 2.83
C VAL A 48 23.25 -2.16 3.75
N ILE A 49 23.25 -3.12 4.68
CA ILE A 49 22.16 -3.29 5.65
C ILE A 49 22.03 -2.03 6.52
N PHE A 50 23.14 -1.50 7.02
CA PHE A 50 23.15 -0.27 7.81
C PHE A 50 22.58 0.92 7.02
N SER A 51 22.99 1.08 5.76
CA SER A 51 22.45 2.12 4.87
C SER A 51 20.95 1.96 4.64
N VAL A 52 20.47 0.75 4.35
CA VAL A 52 19.04 0.47 4.15
C VAL A 52 18.23 0.71 5.43
N LEU A 53 18.76 0.36 6.60
CA LEU A 53 18.09 0.64 7.88
C LEU A 53 17.97 2.15 8.12
N PHE A 54 19.04 2.92 7.94
CA PHE A 54 19.01 4.36 8.19
C PHE A 54 18.20 5.14 7.13
N TYR A 55 18.36 4.83 5.84
CA TYR A 55 17.64 5.51 4.76
C TYR A 55 16.21 5.00 4.55
N GLY A 56 15.96 3.71 4.81
CA GLY A 56 14.63 3.09 4.69
C GLY A 56 13.66 3.56 5.78
N ILE A 57 14.16 3.89 6.96
CA ILE A 57 13.36 4.50 8.04
C ILE A 57 13.05 5.97 7.72
N ALA A 58 14.00 6.73 7.17
CA ALA A 58 13.81 8.13 6.81
C ALA A 58 12.85 8.35 5.62
N SER A 59 12.67 7.34 4.76
CA SER A 59 11.84 7.45 3.55
C SER A 59 10.37 7.07 3.76
N LYS A 60 10.00 6.53 4.93
CA LYS A 60 8.59 6.44 5.31
C LYS A 60 8.14 7.80 5.82
N LYS A 61 8.00 8.77 4.91
CA LYS A 61 6.96 9.79 5.13
C LYS A 61 5.68 9.01 5.40
N PRO A 62 4.93 9.27 6.49
CA PRO A 62 3.57 8.77 6.55
C PRO A 62 2.94 9.19 5.23
N GLN A 63 2.41 8.22 4.49
CA GLN A 63 1.54 8.49 3.38
C GLN A 63 0.36 9.21 4.03
N SER A 64 0.48 10.53 4.14
CA SER A 64 -0.62 11.43 4.38
C SER A 64 -1.50 11.15 3.19
N HIS A 65 -2.45 10.23 3.35
CA HIS A 65 -3.69 10.31 2.62
C HIS A 65 -4.11 11.75 2.83
N ALA A 66 -3.90 12.58 1.80
CA ALA A 66 -4.59 13.85 1.74
C ALA A 66 -6.03 13.49 2.12
N SER A 67 -6.57 14.14 3.15
CA SER A 67 -7.95 13.91 3.50
C SER A 67 -8.74 14.32 2.28
N ASP A 68 -9.05 13.37 1.42
CA ASP A 68 -9.75 13.64 0.17
C ASP A 68 -11.05 14.29 0.60
N ALA A 69 -11.19 15.58 0.27
CA ALA A 69 -12.37 16.32 0.63
C ALA A 69 -13.55 15.62 -0.04
N ILE A 70 -14.47 15.08 0.76
CA ILE A 70 -15.67 14.42 0.24
C ILE A 70 -16.58 15.54 -0.21
N SER A 71 -16.49 15.89 -1.49
CA SER A 71 -17.21 17.02 -2.05
C SER A 71 -17.74 16.76 -3.45
N GLY A 72 -18.88 17.37 -3.77
CA GLY A 72 -19.50 17.26 -5.09
C GLY A 72 -20.19 15.93 -5.38
N ASN A 73 -20.41 15.07 -4.38
CA ASN A 73 -21.11 13.81 -4.60
C ASN A 73 -22.63 14.04 -4.59
N GLU A 74 -23.30 13.60 -5.66
CA GLU A 74 -24.75 13.57 -5.74
C GLU A 74 -25.24 12.12 -5.80
N ALA A 75 -26.04 11.71 -4.81
CA ALA A 75 -26.80 10.47 -4.86
C ALA A 75 -28.25 10.79 -5.19
N SER A 76 -28.82 10.09 -6.17
CA SER A 76 -30.22 10.27 -6.53
C SER A 76 -30.89 8.92 -6.76
N ASP A 77 -32.19 8.86 -6.47
CA ASP A 77 -33.06 7.72 -6.79
C ASP A 77 -32.61 6.39 -6.15
N LEU A 78 -32.26 6.46 -4.86
CA LEU A 78 -31.83 5.30 -4.08
C LEU A 78 -33.00 4.72 -3.27
N GLU A 79 -33.27 3.43 -3.43
CA GLU A 79 -34.26 2.70 -2.62
C GLU A 79 -33.60 1.50 -1.93
N THR A 80 -33.76 1.43 -0.61
CA THR A 80 -33.28 0.32 0.21
C THR A 80 -34.37 -0.18 1.15
N GLU A 81 -34.54 -1.50 1.22
CA GLU A 81 -35.51 -2.11 2.13
C GLU A 81 -34.99 -2.19 3.57
N THR A 82 -33.70 -2.48 3.73
CA THR A 82 -33.02 -2.50 5.02
C THR A 82 -31.58 -2.01 4.83
N GLY A 83 -31.26 -0.85 5.39
CA GLY A 83 -29.93 -0.26 5.31
C GLY A 83 -29.95 1.26 5.30
N ASP A 84 -28.78 1.83 5.55
CA ASP A 84 -28.58 3.28 5.62
C ASP A 84 -28.03 3.79 4.29
N ILE A 85 -28.52 4.95 3.85
CA ILE A 85 -27.97 5.67 2.69
C ILE A 85 -27.11 6.79 3.22
N PHE A 86 -25.82 6.78 2.92
CA PHE A 86 -24.91 7.80 3.42
C PHE A 86 -23.88 8.26 2.41
N ILE A 87 -23.55 9.56 2.48
CA ILE A 87 -22.40 10.17 1.80
C ILE A 87 -21.48 10.72 2.89
N GLY A 88 -20.30 10.13 3.03
CA GLY A 88 -19.29 10.57 4.00
C GLY A 88 -18.28 9.48 4.31
N ASP A 89 -17.39 9.76 5.27
CA ASP A 89 -16.36 8.84 5.72
C ASP A 89 -16.78 8.18 7.05
N LYS A 90 -16.62 6.86 7.13
CA LYS A 90 -16.86 6.06 8.36
C LYS A 90 -15.58 5.88 9.18
N SER A 91 -14.42 6.07 8.55
CA SER A 91 -13.10 5.76 9.10
C SER A 91 -12.24 6.98 9.42
N SER A 92 -12.44 8.11 8.72
CA SER A 92 -11.64 9.31 8.94
C SER A 92 -12.28 10.30 9.92
N SER A 93 -11.47 10.77 10.88
CA SER A 93 -11.79 11.87 11.80
C SER A 93 -11.46 13.24 11.21
N THR A 94 -10.83 13.30 10.03
CA THR A 94 -10.32 14.52 9.39
C THR A 94 -10.66 14.55 7.91
N GLY A 95 -11.04 15.73 7.39
CA GLY A 95 -11.46 15.92 5.99
C GLY A 95 -12.72 16.77 5.86
N GLU A 96 -12.72 17.70 4.91
CA GLU A 96 -13.85 18.57 4.63
C GLU A 96 -14.97 17.79 3.93
N ILE A 97 -16.24 17.98 4.36
CA ILE A 97 -17.43 17.45 3.69
C ILE A 97 -18.26 18.65 3.23
N SER A 98 -18.20 18.98 1.95
CA SER A 98 -18.89 20.16 1.39
C SER A 98 -19.57 19.84 0.06
N ASN A 99 -20.67 20.52 -0.27
CA ASN A 99 -21.38 20.38 -1.56
C ASN A 99 -21.82 18.95 -1.95
N ASN A 100 -22.21 18.10 -0.99
CA ASN A 100 -22.82 16.80 -1.27
C ASN A 100 -24.34 16.88 -1.19
N LYS A 101 -25.04 16.04 -1.97
CA LYS A 101 -26.50 16.07 -2.08
C LYS A 101 -27.08 14.67 -2.21
N ILE A 102 -28.15 14.38 -1.46
CA ILE A 102 -28.95 13.16 -1.61
C ILE A 102 -30.35 13.59 -2.03
N THR A 103 -30.83 13.11 -3.17
CA THR A 103 -32.18 13.38 -3.67
C THR A 103 -32.97 12.09 -3.87
N LYS A 104 -34.28 12.13 -3.64
CA LYS A 104 -35.18 10.98 -3.88
C LYS A 104 -34.71 9.66 -3.24
N ALA A 105 -34.14 9.71 -2.03
CA ALA A 105 -33.75 8.53 -1.29
C ALA A 105 -34.93 7.99 -0.46
N LYS A 106 -35.17 6.68 -0.48
CA LYS A 106 -36.19 5.98 0.31
C LYS A 106 -35.54 4.82 1.07
N THR A 107 -35.76 4.78 2.38
CA THR A 107 -35.39 3.63 3.22
C THR A 107 -36.59 3.21 4.07
N LYS A 108 -36.89 1.91 4.10
CA LYS A 108 -37.96 1.36 4.97
C LYS A 108 -37.46 1.15 6.41
N LYS A 109 -36.16 0.81 6.58
CA LYS A 109 -35.47 0.64 7.87
C LYS A 109 -34.01 1.06 7.73
N GLY A 110 -33.69 2.26 8.22
CA GLY A 110 -32.35 2.84 8.24
C GLY A 110 -32.40 4.36 8.17
N ASP A 111 -31.22 4.99 8.24
CA ASP A 111 -31.06 6.44 8.22
C ASP A 111 -30.52 6.94 6.87
N ILE A 112 -30.91 8.16 6.48
CA ILE A 112 -30.34 8.89 5.35
C ILE A 112 -29.55 10.07 5.91
N PHE A 113 -28.23 10.10 5.73
CA PHE A 113 -27.41 11.20 6.25
C PHE A 113 -26.22 11.55 5.36
N ILE A 114 -25.82 12.83 5.42
CA ILE A 114 -24.58 13.33 4.84
C ILE A 114 -23.71 13.77 6.00
N GLY A 115 -22.53 13.19 6.15
CA GLY A 115 -21.66 13.49 7.28
C GLY A 115 -20.85 12.28 7.73
N ARG A 116 -20.28 12.38 8.93
CA ARG A 116 -19.42 11.33 9.49
C ARG A 116 -20.24 10.40 10.36
N LYS A 117 -20.15 9.10 10.11
CA LYS A 117 -20.78 8.09 10.97
C LYS A 117 -19.75 7.58 11.98
N ARG A 118 -20.02 7.78 13.27
CA ARG A 118 -19.32 7.10 14.36
C ARG A 118 -20.05 5.82 14.74
#